data_AF-A0A2U3A9Q2-F1
#
_entry.id   AF-A0A2U3A9Q2-F1
#
_cell.length_a   1.000
_cell.length_b   1.000
_cell.length_c   1.000
_cell.angle_alpha   90.00
_cell.angle_beta   90.00
_cell.angle_gamma   90.00
#
_symmetry.space_group_name_H-M   'P 1'
#
loop_
_entity.id
_entity.type
_entity.pdbx_description
1 polymer ?
#
loop_
_entity_poly.entity_id
_entity_poly.type
_entity_poly.pdbx_seq_one_letter_code
_entity_poly.pdbx_strand_id
1 'polypeptide(L)'
;MNISHRRLLLDALFSPKKHGAYRLLPIGKVIQFTFLLTFIMTILSFFSFSNGFNVEQSQIAEFESYFNSIKWLLYPLSFITLWISIIVLFYVQISIYAAIALMYVVYSNRRGEYRMLWRTATFSSTFGFILSNLLSFTATPSFIILLLSSGITISYLFIAVQKYPKQPNAPKIVPTND
;
A
#
# COMPACT_ATOMS: atom_id res chain seq x y z
N MET A 1 18.00 9.35 11.00
CA MET A 1 17.75 9.77 9.60
C MET A 1 16.55 10.72 9.57
N ASN A 2 16.80 12.04 9.48
CA ASN A 2 15.73 13.04 9.34
C ASN A 2 15.40 13.20 7.86
N ILE A 3 14.30 12.57 7.42
CA ILE A 3 13.84 12.58 6.02
C ILE A 3 12.47 13.22 6.02
N SER A 4 12.28 14.23 5.17
CA SER A 4 10.99 14.88 4.96
C SER A 4 9.99 13.96 4.25
N HIS A 5 8.70 14.05 4.61
CA HIS A 5 7.62 13.25 4.03
C HIS A 5 7.52 13.36 2.49
N ARG A 6 7.83 14.54 1.94
CA ARG A 6 7.83 14.75 0.47
C ARG A 6 8.89 13.90 -0.23
N ARG A 7 10.08 13.78 0.37
CA ARG A 7 11.17 12.96 -0.18
C ARG A 7 10.81 11.48 -0.13
N LEU A 8 10.15 11.02 0.95
CA LEU A 8 9.68 9.64 1.06
C LEU A 8 8.66 9.29 -0.02
N LEU A 9 7.70 10.18 -0.32
CA LEU A 9 6.75 9.97 -1.42
C LEU A 9 7.46 9.89 -2.77
N LEU A 10 8.32 10.85 -3.09
CA LEU A 10 9.03 10.86 -4.38
C LEU A 10 9.93 9.63 -4.55
N ASP A 11 10.68 9.26 -3.52
CA ASP A 11 11.53 8.07 -3.58
C ASP A 11 10.70 6.77 -3.64
N ALA A 12 9.53 6.72 -2.98
CA ALA A 12 8.61 5.59 -3.05
C ALA A 12 8.07 5.38 -4.47
N LEU A 13 7.76 6.46 -5.19
CA LEU A 13 7.27 6.39 -6.57
C LEU A 13 8.37 6.08 -7.59
N PHE A 14 9.52 6.77 -7.55
CA PHE A 14 10.47 6.77 -8.65
C PHE A 14 11.69 5.85 -8.45
N SER A 15 11.93 5.36 -7.24
CA SER A 15 13.18 4.66 -6.93
C SER A 15 12.95 3.32 -6.21
N PRO A 16 12.46 2.27 -6.93
CA PRO A 16 12.24 0.93 -6.35
C PRO A 16 13.51 0.37 -5.70
N LYS A 17 14.66 0.69 -6.30
CA LYS A 17 15.99 0.36 -5.81
C LYS A 17 16.32 0.97 -4.43
N LYS A 18 15.64 2.02 -3.94
CA LYS A 18 15.90 2.59 -2.61
C LYS A 18 14.99 2.00 -1.53
N HIS A 19 13.94 1.26 -1.90
CA HIS A 19 12.99 0.68 -0.94
C HIS A 19 13.65 -0.32 0.02
N GLY A 20 14.74 -0.97 -0.40
CA GLY A 20 15.55 -1.83 0.47
C GLY A 20 16.24 -1.09 1.62
N ALA A 21 16.55 0.20 1.46
CA ALA A 21 17.13 1.02 2.54
C ALA A 21 16.09 1.37 3.62
N TYR A 22 14.81 1.42 3.25
CA TYR A 22 13.70 1.74 4.13
C TYR A 22 13.34 0.67 5.16
N ARG A 23 13.97 -0.51 5.08
CA ARG A 23 13.92 -1.51 6.15
C ARG A 23 14.38 -0.95 7.52
N LEU A 24 15.30 0.01 7.50
CA LEU A 24 15.89 0.62 8.70
C LEU A 24 15.08 1.81 9.25
N LEU A 25 13.99 2.20 8.58
CA LEU A 25 13.15 3.29 9.07
C LEU A 25 12.43 2.90 10.38
N PRO A 26 12.23 3.86 11.30
CA PRO A 26 11.42 3.64 12.49
C PRO A 26 9.97 3.41 12.10
N ILE A 27 9.30 2.50 12.80
CA ILE A 27 7.94 2.06 12.46
C ILE A 27 6.93 3.22 12.44
N GLY A 28 7.07 4.19 13.36
CA GLY A 28 6.19 5.36 13.41
C GLY A 28 6.20 6.19 12.13
N LYS A 29 7.35 6.33 11.46
CA LYS A 29 7.43 7.07 10.17
C LYS A 29 6.75 6.32 9.03
N VAL A 30 6.82 4.98 9.05
CA VAL A 30 6.14 4.12 8.07
C VAL A 30 4.63 4.26 8.24
N ILE A 31 4.14 4.19 9.48
CA ILE A 31 2.72 4.35 9.80
C ILE A 31 2.23 5.75 9.38
N GLN A 32 2.92 6.82 9.78
CA GLN A 32 2.57 8.19 9.38
C GLN A 32 2.49 8.36 7.86
N PHE A 33 3.43 7.76 7.12
CA PHE A 33 3.40 7.75 5.67
C PHE A 33 2.16 7.04 5.11
N THR A 34 1.82 5.85 5.61
CA THR A 34 0.63 5.12 5.17
C THR A 34 -0.66 5.85 5.46
N PHE A 35 -0.78 6.49 6.62
CA PHE A 35 -1.94 7.30 6.99
C PHE A 35 -2.11 8.48 6.04
N LEU A 36 -1.03 9.18 5.72
CA LEU A 36 -1.06 10.30 4.78
C LEU A 36 -1.42 9.84 3.35
N LEU A 37 -0.85 8.73 2.89
CA LEU A 37 -1.15 8.17 1.58
C LEU A 37 -2.62 7.76 1.44
N THR A 38 -3.12 7.00 2.40
CA THR A 38 -4.53 6.54 2.42
C THR A 38 -5.51 7.70 2.58
N PHE A 39 -5.16 8.74 3.34
CA PHE A 39 -5.98 9.95 3.45
C PHE A 39 -6.10 10.68 2.10
N ILE A 40 -4.99 10.88 1.38
CA ILE A 40 -5.03 11.48 0.03
C ILE A 40 -5.86 10.63 -0.93
N MET A 41 -5.67 9.31 -0.93
CA MET A 41 -6.46 8.42 -1.79
C MET A 41 -7.94 8.43 -1.42
N THR A 42 -8.28 8.55 -0.14
CA THR A 42 -9.67 8.64 0.31
C THR A 42 -10.36 9.89 -0.23
N ILE A 43 -9.66 11.03 -0.30
CA ILE A 43 -10.22 12.25 -0.91
C ILE A 43 -10.61 11.97 -2.37
N LEU A 44 -9.74 11.30 -3.13
CA LEU A 44 -10.02 10.91 -4.52
C LEU A 44 -11.20 9.94 -4.60
N SER A 45 -11.19 8.87 -3.81
CA SER A 45 -12.26 7.86 -3.80
C SER A 45 -13.61 8.45 -3.36
N PHE A 46 -13.60 9.38 -2.42
CA PHE A 46 -14.80 10.05 -1.92
C PHE A 46 -15.43 10.94 -2.98
N PHE A 47 -14.62 11.59 -3.82
CA PHE A 47 -15.13 12.35 -4.96
C PHE A 47 -15.87 11.44 -5.95
N SER A 48 -15.31 10.27 -6.28
CA SER A 48 -15.99 9.28 -7.12
C SER A 48 -17.29 8.79 -6.50
N PHE A 49 -17.25 8.45 -5.20
CA PHE A 49 -18.42 8.00 -4.45
C PHE A 49 -19.54 9.04 -4.48
N SER A 50 -19.22 10.31 -4.20
CA SER A 50 -20.21 11.40 -4.20
C SER A 50 -20.87 11.57 -5.57
N ASN A 51 -20.07 11.56 -6.65
CA ASN A 51 -20.60 11.69 -8.01
C ASN A 51 -21.51 10.50 -8.39
N GLY A 52 -21.11 9.26 -8.07
CA GLY A 52 -21.94 8.09 -8.34
C GLY A 52 -23.25 8.10 -7.54
N PHE A 53 -23.18 8.46 -6.26
CA PHE A 53 -24.33 8.49 -5.36
C PHE A 53 -25.40 9.51 -5.80
N ASN A 54 -25.00 10.68 -6.29
CA ASN A 54 -25.93 11.70 -6.78
C ASN A 54 -26.74 11.22 -8.01
N VAL A 55 -26.19 10.34 -8.85
CA VAL A 55 -26.88 9.82 -10.04
C VAL A 55 -28.00 8.84 -9.65
N GLU A 56 -27.75 7.93 -8.71
CA GLU A 56 -28.75 6.96 -8.23
C GLU A 56 -29.91 7.63 -7.48
N GLN A 57 -29.60 8.66 -6.68
CA GLN A 57 -30.60 9.43 -5.94
C GLN A 57 -31.66 10.08 -6.83
N SER A 58 -31.28 10.56 -8.02
CA SER A 58 -32.21 11.23 -8.95
C SER A 58 -33.35 10.33 -9.45
N GLN A 59 -33.25 9.01 -9.25
CA GLN A 59 -34.22 8.02 -9.70
C GLN A 59 -35.35 7.77 -8.68
N ILE A 60 -35.24 8.29 -7.44
CA ILE A 60 -36.21 8.06 -6.36
C ILE A 60 -36.59 9.39 -5.70
N ALA A 61 -37.62 10.06 -6.23
CA ALA A 61 -38.06 11.40 -5.80
C ALA A 61 -38.41 11.50 -4.30
N GLU A 62 -38.98 10.45 -3.70
CA GLU A 62 -39.34 10.45 -2.27
C GLU A 62 -38.09 10.42 -1.36
N PHE A 63 -37.03 9.72 -1.79
CA PHE A 63 -35.78 9.58 -1.04
C PHE A 63 -34.95 10.88 -1.03
N GLU A 64 -35.10 11.73 -2.05
CA GLU A 64 -34.34 12.98 -2.17
C GLU A 64 -34.62 13.96 -1.01
N SER A 65 -35.89 14.07 -0.59
CA SER A 65 -36.30 15.00 0.47
C SER A 65 -35.71 14.66 1.85
N TYR A 66 -35.78 13.38 2.24
CA TYR A 66 -35.19 12.86 3.48
C TYR A 66 -33.67 12.96 3.45
N PHE A 67 -33.08 12.62 2.31
CA PHE A 67 -31.64 12.68 2.17
C PHE A 67 -31.11 14.10 2.27
N ASN A 68 -31.73 15.06 1.58
CA ASN A 68 -31.37 16.49 1.66
C ASN A 68 -31.32 17.00 3.10
N SER A 69 -32.23 16.51 3.95
CA SER A 69 -32.30 16.88 5.37
C SER A 69 -31.12 16.33 6.20
N ILE A 70 -30.55 15.18 5.81
CA ILE A 70 -29.50 14.46 6.56
C ILE A 70 -28.13 14.52 5.86
N LYS A 71 -28.04 15.10 4.65
CA LYS A 71 -26.80 15.25 3.85
C LYS A 71 -25.59 15.65 4.70
N TRP A 72 -25.78 16.63 5.58
CA TRP A 72 -24.74 17.16 6.47
C TRP A 72 -24.11 16.09 7.37
N LEU A 73 -24.91 15.15 7.89
CA LEU A 73 -24.41 14.06 8.74
C LEU A 73 -23.84 12.91 7.91
N LEU A 74 -24.49 12.60 6.79
CA LEU A 74 -24.18 11.40 6.03
C LEU A 74 -22.85 11.49 5.28
N TYR A 75 -22.52 12.65 4.70
CA TYR A 75 -21.27 12.80 3.95
C TYR A 75 -20.02 12.69 4.84
N PRO A 76 -19.91 13.37 5.99
CA PRO A 76 -18.79 13.19 6.91
C PRO A 76 -18.69 11.76 7.45
N LEU A 77 -19.82 11.14 7.78
CA LEU A 77 -19.85 9.75 8.25
C LEU A 77 -19.34 8.77 7.18
N SER A 78 -19.79 8.96 5.93
CA SER A 78 -19.34 8.20 4.77
C SER A 78 -17.83 8.37 4.55
N PHE A 79 -17.33 9.60 4.64
CA PHE A 79 -15.90 9.88 4.49
C PHE A 79 -15.05 9.16 5.54
N ILE A 80 -15.45 9.22 6.82
CA ILE A 80 -14.72 8.55 7.91
C ILE A 80 -14.75 7.02 7.73
N THR A 81 -15.90 6.46 7.39
CA THR A 81 -16.07 5.01 7.19
C THR A 81 -15.25 4.53 5.99
N LEU A 82 -15.25 5.31 4.90
CA LEU A 82 -14.45 5.06 3.71
C LEU A 82 -12.96 5.08 4.05
N TRP A 83 -12.51 6.09 4.80
CA TRP A 83 -11.10 6.21 5.18
C TRP A 83 -10.63 5.02 6.03
N ILE A 84 -11.40 4.63 7.04
CA ILE A 84 -11.08 3.48 7.90
C ILE A 84 -11.03 2.20 7.07
N SER A 85 -12.00 2.00 6.17
CA SER A 85 -12.05 0.84 5.29
C SER A 85 -10.81 0.77 4.39
N ILE A 86 -10.40 1.89 3.80
CA ILE A 86 -9.21 1.99 2.96
C ILE A 86 -7.94 1.67 3.78
N ILE A 87 -7.80 2.21 4.99
CA ILE A 87 -6.65 1.94 5.86
C ILE A 87 -6.55 0.45 6.19
N VAL A 88 -7.66 -0.17 6.63
CA VAL A 88 -7.68 -1.59 7.01
C VAL A 88 -7.30 -2.47 5.81
N LEU A 89 -7.92 -2.24 4.65
CA LEU A 89 -7.63 -3.00 3.43
C LEU A 89 -6.18 -2.82 2.97
N PHE A 90 -5.65 -1.60 3.06
CA PHE A 90 -4.26 -1.32 2.68
C PHE A 90 -3.27 -2.06 3.59
N TYR A 91 -3.51 -2.11 4.91
CA TYR A 91 -2.66 -2.87 5.83
C TYR A 91 -2.75 -4.38 5.62
N VAL A 92 -3.93 -4.91 5.31
CA VAL A 92 -4.11 -6.33 4.95
C VAL A 92 -3.30 -6.65 3.70
N GLN A 93 -3.39 -5.82 2.66
CA GLN A 93 -2.62 -6.00 1.42
C GLN A 93 -1.10 -5.98 1.67
N ILE A 94 -0.60 -5.00 2.43
CA ILE A 94 0.83 -4.94 2.79
C ILE A 94 1.27 -6.20 3.53
N SER A 95 0.44 -6.71 4.42
CA SER A 95 0.74 -7.91 5.20
C SER A 95 0.86 -9.16 4.33
N ILE A 96 -0.02 -9.28 3.32
CA ILE A 96 0.05 -10.33 2.29
C ILE A 96 1.32 -10.19 1.45
N TYR A 97 1.63 -8.98 0.96
CA TYR A 97 2.85 -8.73 0.18
C TYR A 97 4.13 -9.02 0.98
N ALA A 98 4.15 -8.68 2.26
CA ALA A 98 5.27 -8.98 3.15
C ALA A 98 5.46 -10.50 3.33
N ALA A 99 4.38 -11.27 3.43
CA ALA A 99 4.44 -12.73 3.49
C ALA A 99 4.99 -13.32 2.19
N ILE A 100 4.55 -12.82 1.02
CA ILE A 100 5.10 -13.21 -0.29
C ILE A 100 6.60 -12.89 -0.38
N ALA A 101 7.01 -11.70 0.07
CA ALA A 101 8.41 -11.31 0.07
C ALA A 101 9.27 -12.18 1.00
N LEU A 102 8.71 -12.69 2.10
CA LEU A 102 9.42 -13.59 3.01
C LEU A 102 9.76 -14.90 2.29
N MET A 103 8.80 -15.48 1.56
CA MET A 103 9.05 -16.64 0.71
C MET A 103 10.17 -16.36 -0.32
N TYR A 104 10.15 -15.18 -0.95
CA TYR A 104 11.18 -14.79 -1.91
C TYR A 104 12.58 -14.54 -1.30
N VAL A 105 12.65 -14.02 -0.07
CA VAL A 105 13.93 -13.82 0.66
C VAL A 105 14.63 -15.14 0.93
N VAL A 106 13.86 -16.17 1.35
CA VAL A 106 14.38 -17.52 1.59
C VAL A 106 14.93 -18.10 0.29
N TYR A 107 14.17 -18.00 -0.80
CA TYR A 107 14.62 -18.41 -2.13
C TYR A 107 15.89 -17.68 -2.59
N SER A 108 16.03 -16.39 -2.25
CA SER A 108 17.14 -15.55 -2.71
C SER A 108 18.40 -15.61 -1.81
N ASN A 109 18.42 -16.45 -0.78
CA ASN A 109 19.52 -16.56 0.22
C ASN A 109 19.91 -15.19 0.84
N ARG A 110 18.92 -14.32 1.07
CA ARG A 110 19.10 -13.00 1.69
C ARG A 110 18.63 -13.00 3.14
N ARG A 111 19.09 -12.03 3.93
CA ARG A 111 18.62 -11.82 5.31
C ARG A 111 17.47 -10.82 5.32
N GLY A 112 16.29 -11.23 5.78
CA GLY A 112 15.15 -10.35 5.96
C GLY A 112 14.12 -10.96 6.88
N GLU A 113 13.78 -10.24 7.96
CA GLU A 113 12.69 -10.62 8.85
C GLU A 113 11.36 -10.03 8.35
N TYR A 114 10.24 -10.62 8.78
CA TYR A 114 8.89 -10.16 8.42
C TYR A 114 8.71 -8.66 8.69
N ARG A 115 9.18 -8.16 9.84
CA ARG A 115 9.09 -6.73 10.20
C ARG A 115 9.82 -5.81 9.22
N MET A 116 10.96 -6.24 8.70
CA MET A 116 11.75 -5.47 7.72
C MET A 116 11.05 -5.47 6.36
N LEU A 117 10.54 -6.63 5.97
CA LEU A 117 9.81 -6.82 4.71
C LEU A 117 8.50 -6.07 4.69
N TRP A 118 7.78 -6.01 5.81
CA TRP A 118 6.55 -5.22 5.93
C TRP A 118 6.79 -3.74 5.68
N ARG A 119 7.90 -3.18 6.20
CA ARG A 119 8.30 -1.80 5.92
C ARG A 119 8.61 -1.60 4.44
N THR A 120 9.37 -2.50 3.82
CA THR A 120 9.69 -2.42 2.39
C THR A 120 8.44 -2.57 1.52
N ALA A 121 7.56 -3.52 1.82
CA ALA A 121 6.30 -3.75 1.13
C ALA A 121 5.39 -2.52 1.16
N THR A 122 5.36 -1.81 2.28
CA THR A 122 4.62 -0.54 2.42
C THR A 122 5.06 0.50 1.38
N PHE A 123 6.36 0.66 1.15
CA PHE A 123 6.85 1.62 0.17
C PHE A 123 6.66 1.12 -1.26
N SER A 124 6.86 -0.18 -1.50
CA SER A 124 6.65 -0.78 -2.82
C SER A 124 5.18 -0.77 -3.26
N SER A 125 4.22 -0.87 -2.33
CA SER A 125 2.78 -0.82 -2.64
C SER A 125 2.27 0.58 -2.96
N THR A 126 3.04 1.63 -2.68
CA THR A 126 2.62 3.04 -2.90
C THR A 126 2.21 3.27 -4.35
N PHE A 127 3.06 2.87 -5.29
CA PHE A 127 2.78 3.09 -6.72
C PHE A 127 1.58 2.25 -7.19
N GLY A 128 1.54 0.97 -6.82
CA GLY A 128 0.41 0.09 -7.17
C GLY A 128 -0.92 0.60 -6.63
N PHE A 129 -0.92 1.12 -5.41
CA PHE A 129 -2.12 1.66 -4.76
C PHE A 129 -2.59 2.99 -5.38
N ILE A 130 -1.66 3.89 -5.72
CA ILE A 130 -2.01 5.11 -6.47
C ILE A 130 -2.60 4.74 -7.83
N LEU A 131 -1.92 3.85 -8.55
CA LEU A 131 -2.35 3.39 -9.87
C LEU A 131 -3.73 2.72 -9.82
N SER A 132 -4.00 1.86 -8.83
CA SER A 132 -5.29 1.19 -8.70
C SER A 132 -6.43 2.18 -8.45
N ASN A 133 -6.19 3.18 -7.60
CA ASN A 133 -7.19 4.22 -7.34
C ASN A 133 -7.42 5.10 -8.56
N LEU A 134 -6.37 5.45 -9.33
CA LEU A 134 -6.52 6.22 -10.57
C LEU A 134 -7.24 5.43 -11.68
N LEU A 135 -6.92 4.15 -11.87
CA LEU A 135 -7.61 3.29 -12.83
C LEU A 135 -9.06 2.99 -12.44
N SER A 136 -9.43 3.20 -11.18
CA SER A 136 -10.82 3.03 -10.74
C SER A 136 -11.73 4.14 -11.28
N PHE A 137 -11.18 5.25 -11.78
CA PHE A 137 -11.93 6.29 -12.50
C PHE A 137 -12.18 5.94 -13.97
N THR A 138 -11.50 4.93 -14.50
CA THR A 138 -11.72 4.46 -15.87
C THR A 138 -12.67 3.26 -15.87
N ALA A 139 -13.30 2.98 -17.00
CA ALA A 139 -14.20 1.82 -17.17
C ALA A 139 -13.46 0.46 -17.21
N THR A 140 -12.34 0.35 -16.49
CA THR A 140 -11.49 -0.83 -16.50
C THR A 140 -12.04 -1.87 -15.52
N PRO A 141 -12.17 -3.16 -15.92
CA PRO A 141 -12.61 -4.21 -15.02
C PRO A 141 -11.73 -4.31 -13.77
N SER A 142 -12.35 -4.45 -12.58
CA SER A 142 -11.65 -4.46 -11.29
C SER A 142 -10.58 -5.54 -11.18
N PHE A 143 -10.80 -6.70 -11.81
CA PHE A 143 -9.83 -7.79 -11.84
C PHE A 143 -8.53 -7.41 -12.57
N ILE A 144 -8.63 -6.66 -13.68
CA ILE A 144 -7.45 -6.21 -14.44
C ILE A 144 -6.66 -5.17 -13.62
N ILE A 145 -7.36 -4.25 -12.96
CA ILE A 145 -6.75 -3.26 -12.07
C ILE A 145 -5.98 -3.96 -10.93
N LEU A 146 -6.58 -4.99 -10.32
CA LEU A 146 -5.94 -5.79 -9.27
C LEU A 146 -4.66 -6.46 -9.77
N LEU A 147 -4.70 -7.13 -10.92
CA LEU A 147 -3.52 -7.80 -11.48
C LEU A 147 -2.39 -6.83 -11.82
N LEU A 148 -2.71 -5.68 -12.43
CA LEU A 148 -1.70 -4.68 -12.77
C LEU A 148 -1.06 -4.07 -11.52
N SER A 149 -1.88 -3.62 -10.57
CA SER A 149 -1.39 -2.96 -9.34
C SER A 149 -0.58 -3.91 -8.44
N SER A 150 -1.04 -5.14 -8.27
CA SER A 150 -0.32 -6.17 -7.50
C SER A 150 0.95 -6.62 -8.23
N GLY A 151 0.90 -6.82 -9.54
CA GLY A 151 2.07 -7.18 -10.35
C GLY A 151 3.19 -6.13 -10.27
N ILE A 152 2.83 -4.84 -10.33
CA ILE A 152 3.80 -3.75 -10.17
C ILE A 152 4.37 -3.74 -8.74
N THR A 153 3.51 -3.90 -7.73
CA THR A 153 3.93 -3.93 -6.32
C THR A 153 4.92 -5.07 -6.05
N ILE A 154 4.61 -6.27 -6.52
CA ILE A 154 5.47 -7.46 -6.38
C ILE A 154 6.80 -7.24 -7.10
N SER A 155 6.77 -6.69 -8.32
CA SER A 155 7.99 -6.38 -9.09
C SER A 155 8.91 -5.42 -8.34
N TYR A 156 8.35 -4.34 -7.78
CA TYR A 156 9.09 -3.36 -6.99
C TYR A 156 9.66 -3.98 -5.71
N LEU A 157 8.87 -4.82 -5.05
CA LEU A 157 9.25 -5.53 -3.84
C LEU A 157 10.40 -6.51 -4.08
N PHE A 158 10.38 -7.27 -5.17
CA PHE A 158 11.45 -8.21 -5.51
C PHE A 158 12.76 -7.47 -5.85
N ILE A 159 12.69 -6.36 -6.59
CA ILE A 159 13.85 -5.50 -6.86
C ILE A 159 14.44 -4.96 -5.54
N ALA A 160 13.58 -4.59 -4.59
CA ALA A 160 14.01 -4.10 -3.28
C ALA A 160 14.67 -5.19 -2.43
N VAL A 161 14.12 -6.41 -2.43
CA VAL A 161 14.64 -7.56 -1.69
C VAL A 161 16.01 -7.99 -2.19
N GLN A 162 16.30 -7.91 -3.49
CA GLN A 162 17.62 -8.27 -4.03
C GLN A 162 18.78 -7.44 -3.45
N LYS A 163 18.47 -6.26 -2.89
CA LYS A 163 19.44 -5.39 -2.21
C LYS A 163 19.64 -5.71 -0.73
N TYR A 164 18.89 -6.65 -0.18
CA TYR A 164 19.10 -7.11 1.18
C TYR A 164 20.47 -7.83 1.27
N PRO A 165 21.15 -7.76 2.43
CA PRO A 165 22.45 -8.39 2.62
C PRO A 165 22.32 -9.90 2.44
N LYS A 166 23.34 -10.51 1.82
CA LYS A 166 23.44 -11.97 1.67
C LYS A 166 23.57 -12.61 3.05
N GLN A 167 23.02 -13.81 3.20
CA GLN A 167 23.35 -14.62 4.37
C GLN A 167 24.84 -15.01 4.29
N PRO A 168 25.58 -15.02 5.41
CA PRO A 168 26.92 -15.58 5.44
C PRO A 168 26.83 -17.04 5.02
N ASN A 169 27.80 -17.49 4.22
CA ASN A 169 27.96 -18.91 3.99
C ASN A 169 28.16 -19.61 5.34
N ALA A 170 27.51 -20.75 5.55
CA ALA A 170 27.72 -21.55 6.76
C ALA A 170 29.24 -21.77 6.95
N PRO A 171 29.76 -21.63 8.18
CA PRO A 171 31.17 -21.92 8.43
C PRO A 171 31.46 -23.34 7.96
N LYS A 172 32.50 -23.52 7.14
CA LYS A 172 33.00 -24.85 6.81
C LYS A 172 33.42 -25.48 8.13
N ILE A 173 32.73 -26.54 8.54
CA ILE A 173 33.13 -27.35 9.68
C ILE A 173 34.49 -27.93 9.28
N VAL A 174 35.58 -27.36 9.81
CA VAL A 174 36.90 -27.95 9.68
C VAL A 174 36.84 -29.19 10.57
N PRO A 175 36.93 -30.42 10.02
CA PRO A 175 37.00 -31.60 10.87
C PRO A 175 38.24 -31.45 11.75
N THR A 176 38.02 -31.42 13.07
CA THR A 176 39.08 -31.60 14.05
C THR A 176 39.50 -33.05 13.93
N ASN A 177 40.70 -33.28 13.40
CA ASN A 177 41.34 -34.59 13.47
C ASN A 177 41.76 -34.79 14.93
N ASP A 178 40.90 -35.42 15.71
CA ASP A 178 41.22 -35.98 17.02
C ASP A 178 41.80 -37.40 16.85
#